data_AF-A0A4Y8C5X3-F1
#
_entry.id   AF-A0A4Y8C5X3-F1
#
_cell.length_a   1.000
_cell.length_b   1.000
_cell.length_c   1.000
_cell.angle_alpha   90.00
_cell.angle_beta   90.00
_cell.angle_gamma   90.00
#
_symmetry.space_group_name_H-M   'P 1'
#
loop_
_entity.id
_entity.type
_entity.pdbx_description
1 polymer ?
#
loop_
_entity_poly.entity_id
_entity_poly.type
_entity_poly.pdbx_seq_one_letter_code
_entity_poly.pdbx_strand_id
1 'polypeptide(L)'
;IEDDEFIPEYRITSDHSALVKELKSKAKDAKEVYLATDEDREGEAIAYHIAKAIGKDENTLPRIVFHEITKNAIENALKNPRKLDMHSV
;
A
#
# COMPACT_ATOMS: atom_id res chain seq x y z
N ILE A 1 -18.99 -0.91 -17.18
CA ILE A 1 -20.03 -0.23 -16.38
C ILE A 1 -21.10 -1.27 -16.18
N GLU A 2 -21.22 -1.76 -14.96
CA GLU A 2 -22.25 -2.70 -14.56
C GLU A 2 -23.15 -1.95 -13.58
N ASP A 3 -24.46 -1.96 -13.78
CA ASP A 3 -25.43 -1.29 -12.91
C ASP A 3 -25.11 0.20 -12.60
N ASP A 4 -24.72 0.97 -13.63
CA ASP A 4 -24.30 2.38 -13.53
C ASP A 4 -23.04 2.64 -12.69
N GLU A 5 -22.33 1.58 -12.27
CA GLU A 5 -21.06 1.66 -11.57
C GLU A 5 -19.86 1.39 -12.50
N PHE A 6 -18.82 2.20 -12.37
CA PHE A 6 -17.53 1.95 -13.02
C PHE A 6 -16.72 0.97 -12.18
N ILE A 7 -16.72 -0.30 -12.58
CA ILE A 7 -15.93 -1.36 -11.93
C ILE A 7 -14.58 -1.50 -12.66
N PRO A 8 -13.46 -1.09 -12.06
CA PRO A 8 -12.15 -1.26 -12.67
C PRO A 8 -11.68 -2.72 -12.56
N GLU A 9 -11.07 -3.23 -13.63
CA GLU A 9 -10.36 -4.50 -13.60
C GLU A 9 -8.85 -4.25 -13.51
N TYR A 10 -8.26 -4.60 -12.38
CA TYR A 10 -6.81 -4.48 -12.17
C TYR A 10 -6.10 -5.80 -12.45
N ARG A 11 -4.97 -5.73 -13.15
CA ARG A 11 -4.12 -6.89 -13.45
C ARG A 11 -2.67 -6.58 -13.13
N ILE A 12 -1.97 -7.56 -12.57
CA ILE A 12 -0.52 -7.50 -12.42
C ILE A 12 0.10 -7.73 -13.79
N THR A 13 0.94 -6.81 -14.25
CA THR A 13 1.65 -6.94 -15.52
C THR A 13 2.69 -8.07 -15.45
N SER A 14 2.98 -8.70 -16.58
CA SER A 14 3.83 -9.90 -16.61
C SER A 14 5.26 -9.64 -16.10
N ASP A 15 5.79 -8.46 -16.37
CA ASP A 15 7.11 -7.99 -15.93
C ASP A 15 7.21 -7.78 -14.41
N HIS A 16 6.10 -7.52 -13.72
CA HIS A 16 6.05 -7.31 -12.27
C HIS A 16 5.57 -8.54 -11.49
N SER A 17 5.21 -9.63 -12.17
CA SER A 17 4.70 -10.86 -11.55
C SER A 17 5.68 -11.50 -10.55
N ALA A 18 6.98 -11.52 -10.88
CA ALA A 18 8.03 -12.06 -10.01
C ALA A 18 8.19 -11.22 -8.73
N LEU A 19 8.18 -9.89 -8.86
CA LEU A 19 8.27 -8.96 -7.74
C LEU A 19 7.08 -9.11 -6.79
N VAL A 20 5.86 -9.16 -7.32
CA VAL A 20 4.66 -9.36 -6.49
C VAL A 20 4.70 -10.71 -5.76
N LYS A 21 5.18 -11.78 -6.42
CA LYS A 21 5.36 -13.08 -5.78
C LYS A 21 6.35 -13.02 -4.62
N GLU A 22 7.44 -12.28 -4.78
CA GLU A 22 8.43 -12.06 -3.72
C GLU A 22 7.85 -11.26 -2.56
N LEU A 23 7.19 -10.13 -2.85
CA LEU A 23 6.52 -9.30 -1.83
C LEU A 23 5.48 -10.11 -1.04
N LYS A 24 4.69 -10.92 -1.74
CA LYS A 24 3.69 -11.80 -1.11
C LYS A 24 4.34 -12.87 -0.22
N SER A 25 5.50 -13.40 -0.59
CA SER A 25 6.25 -14.31 0.27
C SER A 25 6.75 -13.61 1.52
N LYS A 26 7.45 -12.47 1.36
CA LYS A 26 7.98 -11.68 2.47
C LYS A 26 6.89 -11.21 3.44
N ALA A 27 5.72 -10.82 2.91
CA ALA A 27 4.58 -10.39 3.71
C ALA A 27 3.93 -11.52 4.54
N LYS A 28 4.12 -12.79 4.16
CA LYS A 28 3.68 -13.94 4.97
C LYS A 28 4.58 -14.18 6.17
N ASP A 29 5.88 -13.98 5.99
CA ASP A 29 6.90 -14.23 7.00
C ASP A 29 7.09 -13.03 7.95
N ALA A 30 6.70 -11.83 7.51
CA ALA A 30 6.77 -10.61 8.29
C ALA A 30 5.76 -10.60 9.44
N LYS A 31 6.20 -10.15 10.62
CA LYS A 31 5.31 -9.89 11.76
C LYS A 31 4.34 -8.75 11.47
N GLU A 32 4.83 -7.72 10.78
CA GLU A 32 4.10 -6.51 10.44
C GLU A 32 4.62 -5.96 9.10
N VAL A 33 3.73 -5.36 8.31
CA VAL A 33 4.04 -4.78 7.00
C VAL A 33 3.58 -3.33 7.01
N TYR A 34 4.51 -2.40 6.82
CA TYR A 34 4.22 -0.97 6.72
C TYR A 34 4.09 -0.53 5.26
N LEU A 35 3.10 0.30 4.97
CA LEU A 35 2.96 1.00 3.68
C LEU A 35 3.59 2.38 3.82
N ALA A 36 4.63 2.66 3.05
CA ALA A 36 5.48 3.85 3.19
C ALA A 36 5.66 4.62 1.88
N THR A 37 4.59 4.72 1.09
CA THR A 37 4.53 5.50 -0.16
C THR A 37 4.41 7.01 0.12
N ASP A 38 4.55 7.83 -0.91
CA ASP A 38 4.44 9.29 -0.76
C ASP A 38 3.05 9.75 -0.32
N GLU A 39 2.95 10.91 0.33
CA GLU A 39 1.69 11.48 0.82
C GLU A 39 0.95 12.25 -0.28
N ASP A 40 0.58 11.52 -1.33
CA ASP A 40 -0.30 12.02 -2.38
C ASP A 40 -1.28 10.94 -2.84
N ARG A 41 -2.16 11.31 -3.77
CA ARG A 41 -3.19 10.41 -4.32
C ARG A 41 -2.59 9.18 -4.98
N GLU A 42 -1.44 9.32 -5.67
CA GLU A 42 -0.78 8.20 -6.32
C GLU A 42 -0.17 7.25 -5.29
N GLY A 43 0.46 7.79 -4.26
CA GLY A 43 1.01 7.03 -3.15
C GLY A 43 -0.07 6.24 -2.39
N GLU A 44 -1.25 6.81 -2.18
CA GLU A 44 -2.40 6.08 -1.60
C GLU A 44 -2.88 4.96 -2.52
N ALA A 45 -3.03 5.21 -3.82
CA ALA A 45 -3.41 4.18 -4.79
C ALA A 45 -2.37 3.05 -4.92
N ILE A 46 -1.07 3.37 -4.90
CA ILE A 46 0.00 2.38 -4.89
C ILE A 46 -0.06 1.54 -3.61
N ALA A 47 -0.24 2.18 -2.44
CA ALA A 47 -0.35 1.49 -1.16
C ALA A 47 -1.57 0.55 -1.13
N TYR A 48 -2.72 0.99 -1.66
CA TYR A 48 -3.90 0.17 -1.88
C TYR A 48 -3.59 -1.07 -2.73
N HIS A 49 -3.01 -0.88 -3.91
CA HIS A 49 -2.73 -1.97 -4.84
C HIS A 49 -1.68 -2.95 -4.30
N ILE A 50 -0.68 -2.47 -3.57
CA ILE A 50 0.29 -3.35 -2.90
C ILE A 50 -0.42 -4.23 -1.87
N ALA A 51 -1.29 -3.66 -1.02
CA ALA A 51 -2.06 -4.42 -0.02
C ALA A 51 -2.89 -5.53 -0.67
N LYS A 52 -3.62 -5.20 -1.75
CA LYS A 52 -4.39 -6.19 -2.54
C LYS A 52 -3.47 -7.25 -3.17
N ALA A 53 -2.35 -6.85 -3.76
CA ALA A 53 -1.42 -7.75 -4.45
C ALA A 53 -0.79 -8.78 -3.50
N ILE A 54 -0.45 -8.37 -2.27
CA ILE A 54 0.07 -9.29 -1.24
C ILE A 54 -1.04 -10.08 -0.52
N GLY A 55 -2.31 -9.80 -0.82
CA GLY A 55 -3.47 -10.50 -0.26
C GLY A 55 -3.76 -10.14 1.19
N LYS A 56 -3.56 -8.88 1.57
CA LYS A 56 -3.89 -8.32 2.88
C LYS A 56 -5.04 -7.33 2.73
N ASP A 57 -5.78 -7.12 3.82
CA ASP A 57 -6.75 -6.03 3.91
C ASP A 57 -6.01 -4.71 4.11
N GLU A 58 -6.18 -3.78 3.18
CA GLU A 58 -5.62 -2.44 3.17
C GLU A 58 -5.90 -1.66 4.46
N ASN A 59 -7.03 -1.91 5.13
CA ASN A 59 -7.41 -1.23 6.35
C ASN A 59 -6.70 -1.77 7.60
N THR A 60 -5.99 -2.90 7.46
CA THR A 60 -5.26 -3.57 8.54
C THR A 60 -3.77 -3.25 8.54
N LEU A 61 -3.24 -2.69 7.45
CA LEU A 61 -1.82 -2.38 7.33
C LEU A 61 -1.52 -0.97 7.84
N PRO A 62 -0.51 -0.78 8.70
CA PRO A 62 -0.07 0.54 9.11
C PRO A 62 0.53 1.32 7.92
N ARG A 63 0.02 2.52 7.70
CA ARG A 63 0.48 3.47 6.67
C ARG A 63 1.30 4.58 7.34
N ILE A 64 2.55 4.75 6.93
CA ILE A 64 3.42 5.84 7.41
C ILE A 64 3.66 6.84 6.29
N VAL A 65 3.50 8.12 6.58
CA VAL A 65 3.75 9.22 5.64
C VAL A 65 4.85 10.12 6.19
N PHE A 66 5.68 10.66 5.31
CA PHE A 66 6.73 11.60 5.66
C PHE A 66 7.05 12.47 4.46
N HIS A 67 7.32 13.76 4.70
CA HIS A 67 7.67 14.73 3.64
C HIS A 67 9.18 14.86 3.40
N GLU A 68 9.98 14.24 4.25
CA GLU A 68 11.43 14.26 4.16
C GLU A 68 12.01 12.93 4.65
N ILE A 69 13.13 12.53 4.06
CA ILE A 69 13.83 11.29 4.43
C ILE A 69 14.89 11.61 5.47
N THR A 70 14.44 11.99 6.67
CA THR A 70 15.30 12.22 7.84
C THR A 70 15.00 11.18 8.92
N LYS A 71 16.01 10.84 9.74
CA LYS A 71 15.84 9.85 10.83
C LYS A 71 14.65 10.20 11.74
N ASN A 72 14.54 11.48 12.13
CA ASN A 72 13.46 11.95 13.00
C ASN A 72 12.09 11.84 12.32
N ALA A 73 11.98 12.19 11.03
CA ALA A 73 10.72 12.07 10.30
C ALA A 73 10.25 10.61 10.21
N ILE A 74 11.15 9.67 9.87
CA ILE A 74 10.82 8.25 9.79
C ILE A 74 10.44 7.67 11.17
N GLU A 75 11.19 8.00 12.23
CA GLU A 75 10.85 7.54 13.58
C GLU A 75 9.50 8.08 14.07
N ASN A 76 9.19 9.35 13.75
CA ASN A 76 7.89 9.94 14.09
C ASN A 76 6.74 9.31 13.30
N ALA A 77 6.96 9.01 12.02
CA ALA A 77 5.97 8.36 11.17
C ALA A 77 5.68 6.93 11.66
N LEU A 78 6.71 6.16 12.02
CA LEU A 78 6.57 4.82 12.62
C LEU A 78 5.84 4.82 13.97
N LYS A 79 5.97 5.89 14.77
CA LYS A 79 5.25 6.03 16.05
C LYS A 79 3.77 6.37 15.87
N ASN A 80 3.41 7.00 14.76
CA ASN A 80 2.06 7.49 14.48
C ASN A 80 1.57 6.98 13.12
N PRO A 81 1.49 5.64 12.91
CA PRO A 81 0.95 5.12 11.68
C PRO A 81 -0.54 5.46 11.56
N ARG A 82 -0.97 5.79 10.35
CA ARG A 82 -2.37 5.97 10.00
C ARG A 82 -2.90 4.76 9.24
N LYS A 83 -4.19 4.79 8.91
CA LYS A 83 -4.77 3.87 7.92
C LYS A 83 -4.72 4.51 6.54
N LEU A 84 -4.86 3.67 5.52
CA LEU A 84 -5.01 4.12 4.14
C LEU A 84 -6.24 5.04 4.01
N ASP A 85 -6.11 6.12 3.25
CA ASP A 85 -7.21 7.03 2.99
C ASP A 85 -7.97 6.63 1.71
N MET A 86 -9.06 5.90 1.88
CA MET A 86 -9.87 5.41 0.76
C MET A 86 -10.59 6.52 -0.04
N HIS A 87 -10.70 7.74 0.47
CA HIS A 87 -11.19 8.87 -0.33
C HIS A 87 -10.13 9.35 -1.33
N SER A 88 -8.86 9.09 -1.04
CA SER A 88 -7.71 9.48 -1.87
C SER A 88 -7.24 8.37 -2.81
N VAL A 89 -7.98 7.25 -2.89
CA VAL A 89 -7.73 6.14 -3.83
C VAL A 89 -8.77 6.21 -4.95
#